data_AF-A0AAU7DWJ7-F1
#
_entry.id   AF-A0AAU7DWJ7-F1
#
_cell.length_a   1.000
_cell.length_b   1.000
_cell.length_c   1.000
_cell.angle_alpha   90.00
_cell.angle_beta   90.00
_cell.angle_gamma   90.00
#
_symmetry.space_group_name_H-M   'P 1'
#
loop_
_entity.id
_entity.type
_entity.pdbx_description
1 polymer ?
#
loop_
_entity_poly.entity_id
_entity_poly.type
_entity_poly.pdbx_seq_one_letter_code
_entity_poly.pdbx_strand_id
1 'polypeptide(L)'
;MSKIIVLVLRITLVFFLLSAVLAQVLVPSIAADVGKNLPELQHLVVPYAMLAIIAILIFQVAIIAVWKLTSLVTANSLFTPAAPRLCKVILICAAAATALSTLVFGHLILIENNGGPGAVYMLVIGLFVGVAIALTMYVLGQMLDAATREHNELKEVI
;
A
#
# COMPACT_ATOMS: atom_id res chain seq x y z
N MET A 1 -8.04 11.63 21.07
CA MET A 1 -6.69 11.52 20.48
C MET A 1 -5.98 12.87 20.56
N SER A 2 -4.66 12.89 20.77
CA SER A 2 -3.91 14.16 20.76
C SER A 2 -3.96 14.79 19.37
N LYS A 3 -4.37 16.06 19.28
CA LYS A 3 -4.42 16.83 18.03
C LYS A 3 -3.05 16.85 17.32
N ILE A 4 -1.97 16.80 18.11
CA ILE A 4 -0.58 16.76 17.61
C ILE A 4 -0.31 15.47 16.84
N ILE A 5 -0.75 14.31 17.34
CA ILE A 5 -0.53 13.02 16.66
C ILE A 5 -1.23 13.00 15.29
N VAL A 6 -2.47 13.49 15.24
CA VAL A 6 -3.24 13.57 13.99
C VAL A 6 -2.56 14.52 12.99
N LEU A 7 -2.06 15.65 13.46
CA LEU A 7 -1.32 16.61 12.62
C LEU A 7 -0.05 15.99 12.06
N VAL A 8 0.78 15.38 12.91
CA VAL A 8 2.02 14.72 12.50
C VAL A 8 1.74 13.61 11.48
N LEU A 9 0.74 12.76 11.74
CA LEU A 9 0.32 11.72 10.80
C LEU A 9 -0.07 12.33 9.44
N ARG A 10 -0.90 13.37 9.42
CA ARG A 10 -1.31 14.03 8.17
C ARG A 10 -0.12 14.61 7.41
N ILE A 11 0.79 15.30 8.09
CA ILE A 11 2.01 15.85 7.48
C ILE A 11 2.82 14.71 6.84
N THR A 12 3.04 13.61 7.57
CA THR A 12 3.74 12.43 7.06
C THR A 12 3.06 11.85 5.82
N LEU A 13 1.73 11.74 5.80
CA LEU A 13 0.98 11.26 4.62
C LEU A 13 1.14 12.20 3.41
N VAL A 14 1.15 13.52 3.61
CA VAL A 14 1.44 14.48 2.52
C VAL A 14 2.84 14.28 1.97
N PHE A 15 3.85 14.14 2.84
CA PHE A 15 5.22 13.87 2.41
C PHE A 15 5.33 12.56 1.62
N PHE A 16 4.66 11.49 2.07
CA PHE A 16 4.61 10.25 1.30
C PHE A 16 3.95 10.44 -0.07
N LEU A 17 2.84 11.16 -0.16
CA LEU A 17 2.21 11.46 -1.46
C LEU A 17 3.14 12.26 -2.39
N LEU A 18 3.82 13.29 -1.88
CA LEU A 18 4.76 14.07 -2.66
C LEU A 18 5.93 13.22 -3.16
N SER A 19 6.50 12.37 -2.28
CA SER A 19 7.55 11.43 -2.68
C SER A 19 7.07 10.42 -3.73
N ALA A 20 5.82 9.97 -3.64
CA ALA A 20 5.23 9.04 -4.59
C ALA A 20 5.06 9.70 -5.98
N VAL A 21 4.57 10.94 -6.02
CA VAL A 21 4.46 11.71 -7.27
C VAL A 21 5.83 11.95 -7.88
N LEU A 22 6.83 12.32 -7.07
CA LEU A 22 8.20 12.47 -7.55
C LEU A 22 8.74 11.14 -8.12
N ALA A 23 8.49 10.02 -7.43
CA ALA A 23 8.88 8.70 -7.92
C ALA A 23 8.23 8.36 -9.27
N GLN A 24 6.97 8.72 -9.52
CA GLN A 24 6.31 8.47 -10.82
C GLN A 24 7.03 9.18 -11.97
N VAL A 25 7.54 10.38 -11.74
CA VAL A 25 8.29 11.14 -12.75
C VAL A 25 9.70 10.59 -12.94
N LEU A 26 10.34 10.13 -11.86
CA LEU A 26 11.71 9.62 -11.90
C LEU A 26 11.81 8.18 -12.42
N VAL A 27 10.78 7.34 -12.22
CA VAL A 27 10.79 5.92 -12.59
C VAL A 27 11.17 5.69 -14.06
N PRO A 28 10.58 6.37 -15.07
CA PRO A 28 10.96 6.17 -16.46
C PRO A 28 12.42 6.53 -16.74
N SER A 29 12.93 7.59 -16.11
CA SER A 29 14.32 8.02 -16.25
C SER A 29 15.29 6.99 -15.64
N ILE A 30 14.97 6.48 -14.45
CA ILE A 30 15.78 5.46 -13.77
C ILE A 30 15.75 4.16 -14.58
N ALA A 31 14.58 3.74 -15.06
CA ALA A 31 14.44 2.53 -15.85
C ALA A 31 15.22 2.62 -17.18
N ALA A 32 15.18 3.78 -17.85
CA ALA A 32 15.96 4.01 -19.06
C ALA A 32 17.48 3.98 -18.81
N ASP A 33 17.93 4.49 -17.65
CA ASP A 33 19.34 4.40 -17.27
C ASP A 33 19.77 2.95 -16.98
N VAL A 34 18.93 2.19 -16.28
CA VAL A 34 19.16 0.74 -16.04
C VAL A 34 19.28 0.00 -17.37
N GLY A 35 18.39 0.23 -18.33
CA GLY A 35 18.43 -0.42 -19.64
C GLY A 35 19.65 -0.07 -20.49
N LYS A 36 20.24 1.12 -20.30
CA LYS A 36 21.50 1.52 -20.96
C LYS A 36 22.70 0.84 -20.34
N ASN A 37 22.73 0.71 -19.02
CA ASN A 37 23.83 0.10 -18.28
C ASN A 37 23.79 -1.44 -18.34
N LEU A 38 22.60 -2.03 -18.49
CA LEU A 38 22.36 -3.47 -18.59
C LEU A 38 21.54 -3.77 -19.86
N PRO A 39 22.16 -3.82 -21.04
CA PRO A 39 21.46 -4.03 -22.31
C PRO A 39 20.63 -5.32 -22.35
N GLU A 40 21.05 -6.35 -21.62
CA GLU A 40 20.31 -7.60 -21.47
C GLU A 40 18.90 -7.40 -20.86
N LEU A 41 18.72 -6.38 -20.01
CA LEU A 41 17.44 -6.03 -19.39
C LEU A 41 16.67 -4.95 -20.17
N GLN A 42 17.17 -4.50 -21.32
CA GLN A 42 16.54 -3.41 -22.07
C GLN A 42 15.06 -3.73 -22.43
N HIS A 43 14.78 -4.99 -22.71
CA HIS A 43 13.43 -5.48 -23.02
C HIS A 43 12.46 -5.42 -21.81
N LEU A 44 12.99 -5.36 -20.58
CA LEU A 44 12.22 -5.27 -19.33
C LEU A 44 11.97 -3.83 -18.88
N VAL A 45 12.66 -2.84 -19.45
CA VAL A 45 12.58 -1.43 -19.04
C VAL A 45 11.15 -0.92 -19.03
N VAL A 46 10.43 -1.07 -20.15
CA VAL A 46 9.05 -0.61 -20.30
C VAL A 46 8.09 -1.38 -19.38
N PRO A 47 8.02 -2.73 -19.40
CA PRO A 47 7.07 -3.45 -18.56
C PRO A 47 7.34 -3.25 -17.07
N TYR A 48 8.61 -3.21 -16.62
CA TYR A 48 8.91 -2.99 -15.19
C TYR A 48 8.65 -1.54 -14.77
N ALA A 49 8.92 -0.55 -15.62
CA ALA A 49 8.56 0.84 -15.32
C ALA A 49 7.04 1.00 -15.19
N MET A 50 6.25 0.36 -16.05
CA MET A 50 4.78 0.35 -15.93
C MET A 50 4.31 -0.29 -14.62
N LEU A 51 4.84 -1.45 -14.26
CA LEU A 51 4.50 -2.13 -13.01
C LEU A 51 4.90 -1.31 -11.79
N ALA A 52 6.06 -0.63 -11.83
CA ALA A 52 6.47 0.29 -10.77
C ALA A 52 5.50 1.48 -10.63
N ILE A 53 5.03 2.08 -11.73
CA ILE A 53 4.02 3.15 -11.68
C ILE A 53 2.71 2.64 -11.08
N ILE A 54 2.26 1.43 -11.46
CA ILE A 54 1.06 0.81 -10.89
C ILE A 54 1.23 0.58 -9.37
N ALA A 55 2.39 0.10 -8.93
CA ALA A 55 2.69 -0.07 -7.51
C ALA A 55 2.61 1.27 -6.75
N ILE A 56 3.12 2.35 -7.35
CA ILE A 56 3.02 3.69 -6.76
C ILE A 56 1.56 4.15 -6.67
N LEU A 57 0.73 3.91 -7.69
CA LEU A 57 -0.69 4.23 -7.66
C LEU A 57 -1.42 3.47 -6.53
N ILE A 58 -1.12 2.18 -6.37
CA ILE A 58 -1.68 1.37 -5.27
C ILE A 58 -1.29 1.97 -3.91
N PHE A 59 -0.04 2.38 -3.75
CA PHE A 59 0.44 3.04 -2.53
C PHE A 59 -0.26 4.38 -2.26
N GLN A 60 -0.48 5.20 -3.29
CA GLN A 60 -1.23 6.46 -3.17
C GLN A 60 -2.68 6.22 -2.72
N VAL A 61 -3.35 5.20 -3.26
CA VAL A 61 -4.71 4.81 -2.83
C VAL A 61 -4.73 4.40 -1.37
N ALA A 62 -3.73 3.62 -0.92
CA ALA A 62 -3.59 3.24 0.49
C ALA A 62 -3.43 4.48 1.40
N ILE A 63 -2.60 5.46 1.02
CA ILE A 63 -2.43 6.70 1.78
C ILE A 63 -3.75 7.47 1.89
N ILE A 64 -4.51 7.60 0.81
CA ILE A 64 -5.81 8.28 0.81
C ILE A 64 -6.78 7.55 1.74
N ALA A 65 -6.78 6.21 1.75
CA ALA A 65 -7.61 5.42 2.66
C ALA A 65 -7.25 5.66 4.13
N VAL A 66 -5.96 5.69 4.47
CA VAL A 66 -5.47 6.02 5.83
C VAL A 66 -5.90 7.44 6.22
N TRP A 67 -5.75 8.42 5.32
CA TRP A 67 -6.19 9.80 5.57
C TRP A 67 -7.67 9.89 5.91
N LYS A 68 -8.51 9.16 5.17
CA LYS A 68 -9.96 9.09 5.41
C LYS A 68 -10.26 8.43 6.75
N LEU A 69 -9.58 7.34 7.11
CA LEU A 69 -9.72 6.70 8.43
C LEU A 69 -9.38 7.67 9.56
N THR A 70 -8.25 8.38 9.48
CA THR A 70 -7.87 9.38 10.48
C THR A 70 -8.92 10.49 10.60
N SER A 71 -9.55 10.86 9.48
CA SER A 71 -10.62 11.86 9.47
C SER A 71 -11.90 11.36 10.15
N LEU A 72 -12.28 10.09 9.94
CA LEU A 72 -13.41 9.45 10.66
C LEU A 72 -13.14 9.36 12.16
N VAL A 73 -11.92 9.00 12.56
CA VAL A 73 -11.49 8.97 13.97
C VAL A 73 -11.62 10.35 14.61
N THR A 74 -11.16 11.40 13.91
CA THR A 74 -11.20 12.77 14.43
C THR A 74 -12.64 13.31 14.52
N ALA A 75 -13.53 12.84 13.65
CA ALA A 75 -14.95 13.19 13.63
C ALA A 75 -15.82 12.34 14.59
N ASN A 76 -15.22 11.46 15.42
CA ASN A 76 -15.95 10.49 16.26
C ASN A 76 -16.96 9.62 15.47
N SER A 77 -16.65 9.33 14.20
CA SER A 77 -17.54 8.65 13.25
C SER A 77 -17.04 7.24 12.92
N LEU A 78 -16.35 6.60 13.87
CA LEU A 78 -15.75 5.26 13.70
C LEU A 78 -16.79 4.15 13.56
N PHE A 79 -17.93 4.26 14.26
CA PHE A 79 -19.04 3.31 14.19
C PHE A 79 -19.95 3.58 13.00
N THR A 80 -19.35 3.84 11.83
CA THR A 80 -20.07 3.96 10.56
C THR A 80 -19.61 2.87 9.61
N PRO A 81 -20.44 2.45 8.65
CA PRO A 81 -20.06 1.47 7.64
C PRO A 81 -18.84 1.87 6.79
N ALA A 82 -18.43 3.15 6.82
CA ALA A 82 -17.28 3.66 6.10
C ALA A 82 -15.95 3.17 6.66
N ALA A 83 -15.84 2.99 7.97
CA ALA A 83 -14.57 2.64 8.61
C ALA A 83 -14.10 1.20 8.28
N PRO A 84 -14.91 0.14 8.43
CA PRO A 84 -14.49 -1.21 8.02
C PRO A 84 -14.25 -1.31 6.50
N ARG A 85 -14.98 -0.54 5.68
CA ARG A 85 -14.73 -0.45 4.23
C ARG A 85 -13.34 0.11 3.92
N LEU A 86 -12.90 1.15 4.63
CA LEU A 86 -11.56 1.71 4.42
C LEU A 86 -10.45 0.73 4.85
N CYS A 87 -10.65 -0.04 5.93
CA CYS A 87 -9.74 -1.15 6.28
C CYS A 87 -9.63 -2.16 5.13
N LYS A 88 -10.77 -2.54 4.52
CA LYS A 88 -10.80 -3.43 3.35
C LYS A 88 -10.06 -2.84 2.14
N VAL A 89 -10.16 -1.53 1.91
CA VAL A 89 -9.38 -0.85 0.85
C VAL A 89 -7.88 -0.98 1.09
N ILE A 90 -7.41 -0.73 2.32
CA ILE A 90 -5.98 -0.87 2.65
C ILE A 90 -5.53 -2.32 2.52
N LEU A 91 -6.35 -3.29 2.93
CA LEU A 91 -6.09 -4.72 2.72
C LEU A 91 -5.89 -5.04 1.24
N ILE A 92 -6.80 -4.60 0.37
CA ILE A 92 -6.72 -4.84 -1.08
C ILE A 92 -5.45 -4.19 -1.65
N CYS A 93 -5.11 -2.97 -1.22
CA CYS A 93 -3.89 -2.31 -1.65
C CYS A 93 -2.63 -3.08 -1.21
N ALA A 94 -2.58 -3.53 0.05
CA ALA A 94 -1.47 -4.33 0.55
C ALA A 94 -1.34 -5.66 -0.22
N ALA A 95 -2.45 -6.38 -0.43
CA ALA A 95 -2.45 -7.62 -1.20
C ALA A 95 -2.00 -7.39 -2.66
N ALA A 96 -2.49 -6.34 -3.32
CA ALA A 96 -2.12 -6.01 -4.68
C ALA A 96 -0.64 -5.62 -4.80
N ALA A 97 -0.13 -4.80 -3.89
CA ALA A 97 1.29 -4.42 -3.85
C ALA A 97 2.18 -5.66 -3.59
N THR A 98 1.75 -6.56 -2.70
CA THR A 98 2.45 -7.82 -2.41
C THR A 98 2.51 -8.74 -3.62
N ALA A 99 1.38 -8.89 -4.32
CA ALA A 99 1.31 -9.70 -5.52
C ALA A 99 2.19 -9.13 -6.65
N LEU A 100 2.15 -7.81 -6.85
CA LEU A 100 2.97 -7.13 -7.84
C LEU A 100 4.46 -7.25 -7.52
N SER A 101 4.85 -7.03 -6.26
CA SER A 101 6.23 -7.22 -5.79
C SER A 101 6.71 -8.65 -5.99
N THR A 102 5.92 -9.64 -5.59
CA THR A 102 6.22 -11.07 -5.78
C THR A 102 6.37 -11.42 -7.26
N LEU A 103 5.51 -10.85 -8.12
CA LEU A 103 5.56 -11.07 -9.56
C LEU A 103 6.85 -10.49 -10.15
N VAL A 104 7.19 -9.24 -9.86
CA VAL A 104 8.37 -8.56 -10.44
C VAL A 104 9.66 -9.21 -9.96
N PHE A 105 9.83 -9.39 -8.66
CA PHE A 105 11.05 -9.99 -8.12
C PHE A 105 11.12 -11.49 -8.43
N GLY A 106 9.98 -12.20 -8.42
CA GLY A 106 9.91 -13.60 -8.80
C GLY A 106 10.29 -13.82 -10.25
N HIS A 107 9.78 -13.00 -11.17
CA HIS A 107 10.18 -13.01 -12.58
C HIS A 107 11.68 -12.75 -12.73
N LEU A 108 12.22 -11.73 -12.05
CA LEU A 108 13.63 -11.39 -12.12
C LEU A 108 14.56 -12.51 -11.60
N ILE A 109 14.16 -13.21 -10.54
CA ILE A 109 14.95 -14.29 -9.94
C ILE A 109 14.82 -15.59 -10.75
N LEU A 110 13.60 -15.98 -11.11
CA LEU A 110 13.31 -17.32 -11.64
C LEU A 110 13.39 -17.43 -13.16
N ILE A 111 13.08 -16.34 -13.88
CA ILE A 111 12.99 -16.34 -15.35
C ILE A 111 14.23 -15.67 -15.94
N GLU A 112 14.54 -14.46 -15.48
CA GLU A 112 15.71 -13.72 -15.97
C GLU A 112 17.02 -14.23 -15.35
N ASN A 113 16.94 -15.05 -14.29
CA ASN A 113 18.08 -15.53 -13.51
C ASN A 113 19.04 -14.39 -13.10
N ASN A 114 18.48 -13.19 -12.89
CA ASN A 114 19.20 -11.94 -12.67
C ASN A 114 18.80 -11.26 -11.35
N GLY A 115 18.45 -12.08 -10.36
CA GLY A 115 18.12 -11.63 -9.02
C GLY A 115 19.27 -11.89 -8.05
N GLY A 116 20.17 -10.92 -7.88
CA GLY A 116 21.18 -10.97 -6.83
C GLY A 116 20.56 -11.05 -5.42
N PRO A 117 21.38 -11.17 -4.36
CA PRO A 117 20.88 -11.30 -2.98
C PRO A 117 19.87 -10.22 -2.57
N GLY A 118 20.03 -9.00 -3.10
CA GLY A 118 19.09 -7.90 -2.87
C GLY A 118 17.68 -8.14 -3.41
N ALA A 119 17.54 -8.78 -4.57
CA ALA A 119 16.22 -9.08 -5.14
C ALA A 119 15.48 -10.14 -4.31
N VAL A 120 16.20 -11.17 -3.86
CA VAL A 120 15.64 -12.20 -2.96
C VAL A 120 15.22 -11.57 -1.63
N TYR A 121 16.05 -10.70 -1.08
CA TYR A 121 15.73 -9.98 0.16
C TYR A 121 14.46 -9.12 0.00
N MET A 122 14.36 -8.35 -1.09
CA MET A 122 13.18 -7.51 -1.39
C MET A 122 11.91 -8.35 -1.59
N LEU A 123 12.01 -9.51 -2.25
CA LEU A 123 10.89 -10.44 -2.40
C LEU A 123 10.40 -10.93 -1.04
N VAL A 124 11.31 -11.43 -0.20
CA VAL A 124 10.96 -12.00 1.11
C VAL A 124 10.36 -10.93 2.01
N ILE A 125 11.04 -9.79 2.17
CA ILE A 125 10.53 -8.73 3.05
C ILE A 125 9.21 -8.15 2.54
N GLY A 126 9.09 -7.94 1.23
CA GLY A 126 7.86 -7.46 0.61
C GLY A 126 6.69 -8.40 0.83
N LEU A 127 6.93 -9.72 0.71
CA LEU A 127 5.93 -10.75 0.97
C LEU A 127 5.47 -10.72 2.44
N PHE A 128 6.39 -10.81 3.39
CA PHE A 128 6.04 -10.88 4.81
C PHE A 128 5.40 -9.58 5.31
N VAL A 129 5.92 -8.42 4.95
CA VAL A 129 5.36 -7.12 5.34
C VAL A 129 3.97 -6.94 4.73
N GLY A 130 3.82 -7.24 3.45
CA GLY A 130 2.56 -7.11 2.75
C GLY A 130 1.46 -8.02 3.31
N VAL A 131 1.80 -9.28 3.59
CA VAL A 131 0.90 -10.24 4.25
C VAL A 131 0.56 -9.78 5.66
N ALA A 132 1.54 -9.32 6.45
CA ALA A 132 1.30 -8.82 7.80
C ALA A 132 0.33 -7.63 7.81
N ILE A 133 0.50 -6.66 6.91
CA ILE A 133 -0.42 -5.52 6.76
C ILE A 133 -1.81 -6.00 6.35
N ALA A 134 -1.91 -6.88 5.36
CA ALA A 134 -3.19 -7.39 4.87
C ALA A 134 -3.97 -8.14 5.96
N LEU A 135 -3.32 -9.03 6.70
CA LEU A 135 -3.93 -9.76 7.81
C LEU A 135 -4.33 -8.83 8.96
N THR A 136 -3.48 -7.85 9.30
CA THR A 136 -3.80 -6.86 10.33
C THR A 136 -5.04 -6.06 9.95
N MET A 137 -5.13 -5.58 8.71
CA MET A 137 -6.30 -4.84 8.22
C MET A 137 -7.55 -5.72 8.12
N TYR A 138 -7.40 -7.00 7.82
CA TYR A 138 -8.49 -7.97 7.84
C TYR A 138 -9.09 -8.08 9.23
N VAL A 139 -8.26 -8.36 10.24
CA VAL A 139 -8.69 -8.52 11.63
C VAL A 139 -9.31 -7.22 12.15
N LEU A 140 -8.64 -6.07 11.97
CA LEU A 140 -9.18 -4.78 12.42
C LEU A 140 -10.49 -4.41 11.71
N GLY A 141 -10.62 -4.73 10.42
CA GLY A 141 -11.85 -4.53 9.66
C GLY A 141 -13.01 -5.35 10.22
N GLN A 142 -12.78 -6.63 10.54
CA GLN A 142 -13.80 -7.52 11.13
C GLN A 142 -14.22 -7.06 12.53
N MET A 143 -13.26 -6.70 13.38
CA MET A 143 -13.55 -6.19 14.72
C MET A 143 -14.39 -4.91 14.66
N LEU A 144 -14.04 -3.99 13.75
CA LEU A 144 -14.75 -2.72 13.62
C LEU A 144 -16.15 -2.88 13.03
N ASP A 145 -16.34 -3.83 12.13
CA ASP A 145 -17.66 -4.19 11.60
C ASP A 145 -18.56 -4.78 12.70
N ALA A 146 -18.02 -5.73 13.48
CA ALA A 146 -18.73 -6.31 14.62
C ALA A 146 -19.12 -5.24 15.66
N ALA A 147 -18.16 -4.37 16.05
CA ALA A 147 -18.40 -3.29 17.00
C ALA A 147 -19.42 -2.26 16.48
N THR A 148 -19.42 -1.99 15.16
CA THR A 148 -20.39 -1.08 14.54
C THR A 148 -21.80 -1.68 14.56
N ARG A 149 -21.95 -2.99 14.33
CA ARG A 149 -23.25 -3.67 14.41
C ARG A 149 -23.83 -3.63 15.82
N GLU A 150 -23.04 -4.00 16.82
CA GLU A 150 -23.43 -3.97 18.23
C GLU A 150 -23.86 -2.56 18.67
N HIS A 151 -23.09 -1.53 18.29
CA HIS A 151 -23.41 -0.13 18.60
C HIS A 151 -24.74 0.34 17.98
N ASN A 152 -25.12 -0.20 16.81
CA ASN A 152 -26.39 0.14 16.17
C ASN A 152 -27.57 -0.60 16.82
N GLU A 153 -27.40 -1.86 17.21
CA GLU A 153 -28.43 -2.63 17.93
C GLU A 153 -28.76 -1.97 19.29
N LEU A 154 -27.74 -1.51 20.02
CA LEU A 154 -27.94 -0.79 21.30
C LEU A 154 -28.73 0.52 21.14
N LYS A 155 -28.64 1.18 19.99
CA LYS A 155 -29.40 2.40 19.70
C LYS A 155 -30.86 2.14 19.34
N GLU A 156 -31.22 0.91 18.95
CA GLU A 156 -32.59 0.56 18.59
C GLU A 156 -33.46 0.30 19.84
N VAL A 157 -32.84 -0.05 20.96
CA VAL A 157 -33.53 -0.41 22.22
C VAL A 157 -33.82 0.81 23.12
N ILE A 158 -33.20 1.97 22.85
CA ILE A 158 -33.38 3.23 23.61
C ILE A 158 -34.34 4.15 22.88
#